data_AF-A0A0N8PSF9-F1
#
_entry.id   AF-A0A0N8PSF9-F1
#
_cell.length_a   1.000
_cell.length_b   1.000
_cell.length_c   1.000
_cell.angle_alpha   90.00
_cell.angle_beta   90.00
_cell.angle_gamma   90.00
#
_symmetry.space_group_name_H-M   'P 1'
#
loop_
_entity.id
_entity.type
_entity.pdbx_description
1 polymer ?
#
loop_
_entity_poly.entity_id
_entity_poly.type
_entity_poly.pdbx_seq_one_letter_code
_entity_poly.pdbx_strand_id
1 'polypeptide(L)'
;LARVGGNGFNGSGDIFLAFATGNDLPRGDQPLALTMLPHDCMNELFRAAAESTEEAILNALCAAETMHGFNGSLVHALPHDALLRAMGR
;
A
#
# COMPACT_ATOMS: atom_id res chain seq x y z
N LEU A 1 5.67 1.88 2.95
CA LEU A 1 6.39 2.83 2.07
C LEU A 1 7.90 2.84 2.34
N ALA A 2 8.36 3.24 3.54
CA ALA A 2 9.80 3.33 3.84
C ALA A 2 10.57 1.99 3.67
N ARG A 3 9.94 0.85 4.00
CA ARG A 3 10.56 -0.49 3.90
C ARG A 3 10.97 -0.88 2.47
N VAL A 4 10.33 -0.29 1.45
CA VAL A 4 10.67 -0.48 0.03
C VAL A 4 11.49 0.68 -0.54
N GLY A 5 12.07 1.54 0.31
CA GLY A 5 12.96 2.62 -0.10
C GLY A 5 12.29 3.96 -0.43
N GLY A 6 11.01 4.13 -0.12
CA GLY A 6 10.31 5.41 -0.27
C GLY A 6 10.80 6.44 0.76
N ASN A 7 11.43 7.52 0.29
CA ASN A 7 12.05 8.56 1.12
C ASN A 7 11.22 9.84 1.28
N GLY A 8 10.05 9.94 0.63
CA GLY A 8 9.20 11.15 0.71
C GLY A 8 9.89 12.41 0.18
N PHE A 9 10.54 12.32 -0.99
CA PHE A 9 11.22 13.47 -1.60
C PHE A 9 10.24 14.61 -1.89
N ASN A 10 10.74 15.84 -2.00
CA ASN A 10 9.92 17.07 -2.14
C ASN A 10 8.88 17.03 -3.29
N GLY A 11 9.14 16.30 -4.37
CA GLY A 11 8.20 16.14 -5.48
C GLY A 11 7.25 14.92 -5.36
N SER A 12 7.38 14.11 -4.32
CA SER A 12 6.58 12.90 -4.10
C SER A 12 5.31 13.24 -3.36
N GLY A 13 4.16 12.95 -3.96
CA GLY A 13 2.84 13.12 -3.34
C GLY A 13 2.38 11.84 -2.64
N ASP A 14 2.90 11.58 -1.45
CA ASP A 14 2.58 10.35 -0.70
C ASP A 14 1.40 10.62 0.25
N ILE A 15 0.24 10.01 -0.02
CA ILE A 15 -1.01 10.20 0.74
C ILE A 15 -1.56 8.84 1.17
N PHE A 16 -2.12 8.77 2.37
CA PHE A 16 -2.76 7.57 2.91
C PHE A 16 -4.21 7.84 3.31
N LEU A 17 -5.09 6.89 3.03
CA LEU A 17 -6.49 6.88 3.47
C LEU A 17 -6.80 5.52 4.08
N ALA A 18 -7.36 5.53 5.29
CA ALA A 18 -7.82 4.33 5.97
C ALA A 18 -9.30 4.50 6.33
N PHE A 19 -10.07 3.43 6.16
CA PHE A 19 -11.47 3.35 6.56
C PHE A 19 -11.75 1.99 7.18
N ALA A 20 -12.80 1.91 7.98
CA ALA A 20 -13.25 0.67 8.59
C ALA A 20 -14.66 0.34 8.11
N THR A 21 -14.93 -0.94 7.91
CA THR A 21 -16.23 -1.46 7.47
C THR A 21 -17.00 -2.15 8.60
N GLY A 22 -16.50 -2.06 9.84
CA GLY A 22 -17.04 -2.80 10.99
C GLY A 22 -18.29 -2.19 11.64
N ASN A 23 -18.69 -0.99 11.23
CA ASN A 23 -19.92 -0.33 11.71
C ASN A 23 -20.73 0.14 10.51
N ASP A 24 -22.06 -0.01 10.58
CA ASP A 24 -22.98 0.60 9.62
C ASP A 24 -23.37 2.00 10.12
N LEU A 25 -23.29 3.00 9.24
CA LEU A 25 -23.45 4.42 9.57
C LEU A 25 -24.55 5.03 8.68
N PRO A 26 -25.84 4.72 8.94
CA PRO A 26 -26.94 5.27 8.17
C PRO A 26 -27.06 6.78 8.37
N ARG A 27 -27.57 7.49 7.36
CA ARG A 27 -27.87 8.92 7.47
C ARG A 27 -29.00 9.13 8.48
N GLY A 28 -28.77 9.98 9.48
CA GLY A 28 -29.76 10.33 10.50
C GLY A 28 -29.21 11.35 11.48
N ASP A 29 -30.05 11.78 12.42
CA ASP A 29 -29.73 12.73 13.48
C ASP A 29 -29.72 12.10 14.89
N GLN A 30 -29.94 10.79 14.97
CA GLN A 30 -30.00 10.04 16.22
C GLN A 30 -28.61 9.50 16.62
N PRO A 31 -28.31 9.41 17.93
CA PRO A 31 -27.08 8.77 18.40
C PRO A 31 -26.98 7.30 17.97
N LEU A 32 -25.77 6.87 17.61
CA LEU A 32 -25.45 5.49 17.23
C LEU A 32 -24.52 4.86 18.26
N ALA A 33 -24.76 3.59 18.59
CA ALA A 33 -23.80 2.77 19.31
C ALA A 33 -22.75 2.23 18.33
N LEU A 34 -21.47 2.36 18.69
CA LEU A 34 -20.36 1.89 17.86
C LEU A 34 -19.64 0.73 18.53
N THR A 35 -19.19 -0.22 17.71
CA THR A 35 -18.21 -1.23 18.12
C THR A 35 -16.81 -0.71 17.81
N MET A 36 -15.94 -0.69 18.81
CA MET A 36 -14.58 -0.18 18.69
C MET A 36 -13.61 -1.13 19.40
N LEU A 37 -12.44 -1.34 18.80
CA LEU A 37 -11.36 -2.07 19.46
C LEU A 37 -10.65 -1.18 20.49
N PRO A 38 -10.24 -1.74 21.64
CA PRO A 38 -9.35 -1.05 22.56
C PRO A 38 -8.02 -0.68 21.89
N HIS A 39 -7.41 0.43 22.31
CA HIS A 39 -6.13 0.88 21.76
C HIS A 39 -5.01 -0.16 21.88
N ASP A 40 -5.02 -0.97 22.96
CA ASP A 40 -4.01 -2.00 23.20
C ASP A 40 -4.00 -3.11 22.11
N CYS A 41 -5.09 -3.26 21.35
CA CYS A 41 -5.18 -4.20 20.26
C CYS A 41 -4.64 -3.66 18.92
N MET A 42 -4.22 -2.39 18.86
CA MET A 42 -3.88 -1.72 17.59
C MET A 42 -2.54 -2.16 16.98
N ASN A 43 -1.60 -2.68 17.77
CA ASN A 43 -0.26 -3.03 17.28
C ASN A 43 -0.31 -4.02 16.12
N GLU A 44 -1.22 -4.99 16.18
CA GLU A 44 -1.40 -5.98 15.12
C GLU A 44 -1.96 -5.37 13.84
N LEU A 45 -2.89 -4.40 13.97
CA LEU A 45 -3.42 -3.66 12.82
C LEU A 45 -2.35 -2.76 12.18
N PHE A 46 -1.50 -2.11 12.99
CA PHE A 46 -0.39 -1.31 12.47
C PHE A 46 0.63 -2.16 11.73
N ARG A 47 0.99 -3.33 12.28
CA ARG A 47 1.87 -4.28 11.62
C ARG A 47 1.27 -4.77 10.31
N ALA A 48 0.02 -5.22 10.34
CA ALA A 48 -0.68 -5.70 9.14
C ALA A 48 -0.78 -4.61 8.06
N ALA A 49 -1.07 -3.35 8.44
CA ALA A 49 -1.10 -2.24 7.51
C ALA A 49 0.28 -1.97 6.88
N ALA A 50 1.36 -2.02 7.67
CA ALA A 50 2.72 -1.83 7.17
C ALA A 50 3.15 -2.95 6.20
N GLU A 51 2.90 -4.21 6.57
CA GLU A 51 3.25 -5.40 5.77
C GLU A 51 2.45 -5.43 4.46
N SER A 52 1.13 -5.25 4.53
CA SER A 52 0.27 -5.21 3.34
C SER A 52 0.64 -4.06 2.40
N THR A 53 1.02 -2.89 2.92
CA THR A 53 1.48 -1.77 2.08
C THR A 53 2.81 -2.07 1.42
N GLU A 54 3.75 -2.68 2.13
CA GLU A 54 5.03 -3.12 1.56
C GLU A 54 4.81 -4.12 0.43
N GLU A 55 4.03 -5.17 0.68
CA GLU A 55 3.77 -6.21 -0.32
C GLU A 55 2.96 -5.70 -1.50
N ALA A 56 1.98 -4.80 -1.29
CA ALA A 56 1.21 -4.20 -2.38
C ALA A 56 2.10 -3.44 -3.37
N ILE A 57 3.13 -2.73 -2.89
CA ILE A 57 4.08 -2.02 -3.76
C ILE A 57 4.94 -3.02 -4.54
N LEU A 58 5.44 -4.06 -3.88
CA LEU A 58 6.21 -5.12 -4.53
C LEU A 58 5.38 -5.85 -5.60
N ASN A 59 4.13 -6.17 -5.29
CA ASN A 59 3.19 -6.80 -6.22
C ASN A 59 2.89 -5.91 -7.42
N ALA A 60 2.74 -4.60 -7.23
CA ALA A 60 2.56 -3.67 -8.34
C ALA A 60 3.76 -3.69 -9.31
N LEU A 61 5.00 -3.75 -8.80
CA LEU A 61 6.20 -3.85 -9.64
C LEU A 61 6.30 -5.20 -10.35
N CYS A 62 5.97 -6.29 -9.66
CA CYS A 62 6.02 -7.64 -10.21
C CYS A 62 4.92 -7.87 -11.27
N ALA A 63 3.73 -7.29 -11.09
CA ALA A 63 2.61 -7.42 -12.02
C ALA A 63 2.70 -6.45 -13.21
N ALA A 64 3.51 -5.39 -13.12
CA ALA A 64 3.67 -4.42 -14.19
C ALA A 64 4.28 -5.05 -15.45
N GLU A 65 3.81 -4.60 -16.62
CA GLU A 65 4.33 -4.99 -17.93
C GLU A 65 5.15 -3.85 -18.55
N THR A 66 6.07 -4.20 -19.45
CA THR A 66 6.83 -3.19 -20.21
C THR A 66 5.87 -2.40 -21.09
N MET A 67 5.91 -1.06 -21.00
CA MET A 67 4.96 -0.21 -21.71
C MET A 67 5.63 0.95 -22.45
N HIS A 68 5.04 1.32 -23.59
CA HIS A 68 5.35 2.58 -24.27
C HIS A 68 4.41 3.68 -23.78
N GLY A 69 4.99 4.80 -23.37
CA GLY A 69 4.28 5.98 -22.89
C GLY A 69 4.26 7.13 -23.90
N PHE A 70 3.80 8.29 -23.42
CA PHE A 70 3.77 9.52 -24.22
C PHE A 70 5.17 9.92 -24.72
N ASN A 71 5.23 10.53 -25.91
CA ASN A 71 6.45 11.03 -26.53
C ASN A 71 7.56 9.98 -26.70
N GLY A 72 7.19 8.73 -26.99
CA GLY A 72 8.14 7.65 -27.25
C GLY A 72 8.85 7.12 -26.01
N SER A 73 8.39 7.46 -24.80
CA SER A 73 8.92 6.88 -23.57
C SER A 73 8.73 5.35 -23.56
N LEU A 74 9.71 4.63 -23.07
CA LEU A 74 9.65 3.19 -22.83
C LEU A 74 9.99 2.94 -21.36
N VAL A 75 9.09 2.28 -20.64
CA VAL A 75 9.28 1.89 -19.24
C VAL A 75 9.25 0.37 -19.16
N HIS A 76 10.33 -0.22 -18.66
CA HIS A 76 10.45 -1.67 -18.55
C HIS A 76 9.82 -2.19 -17.27
N ALA A 77 9.18 -3.36 -17.38
CA ALA A 77 8.80 -4.17 -16.22
C ALA A 77 10.04 -4.60 -15.43
N LEU A 78 9.86 -4.90 -14.15
CA LEU A 78 10.90 -5.49 -13.32
C LEU A 78 11.28 -6.88 -13.88
N PRO A 79 12.55 -7.13 -14.25
CA PRO A 79 12.96 -8.43 -14.79
C PRO A 79 12.98 -9.51 -13.69
N HIS A 80 11.98 -10.40 -13.71
CA HIS A 80 11.79 -11.43 -12.67
C HIS A 80 13.00 -12.36 -12.52
N ASP A 81 13.63 -12.79 -13.61
CA ASP A 81 14.82 -13.65 -13.54
C ASP A 81 16.00 -12.97 -12.82
N ALA A 82 16.18 -11.66 -13.04
CA ALA A 82 17.23 -10.90 -12.38
C ALA A 82 16.90 -10.68 -10.89
N LEU A 83 15.63 -10.43 -10.58
CA LEU A 83 15.14 -10.34 -9.21
C LEU A 83 15.39 -11.65 -8.45
N LEU A 84 14.99 -12.79 -9.01
CA LEU A 84 15.21 -14.11 -8.39
C LEU A 84 16.69 -14.40 -8.16
N ARG A 85 17.56 -14.07 -9.12
CA ARG A 85 19.01 -14.18 -8.94
C ARG A 85 19.56 -13.28 -7.84
N ALA A 86 19.00 -12.09 -7.67
CA ALA A 86 19.40 -11.16 -6.62
C ALA A 86 18.95 -11.62 -5.22
N MET A 87 17.78 -12.27 -5.13
CA MET A 87 17.22 -12.80 -3.88
C MET A 87 17.78 -14.17 -3.48
N GLY A 88 18.26 -14.97 -4.44
CA GLY A 88 18.86 -16.28 -4.20
C GLY A 88 20.33 -16.26 -3.75
N ARG A 89 20.82 -15.10 -3.30
CA ARG A 89 22.16 -14.90 -2.72
C ARG A 89 22.05 -14.71 -1.21
#